data_AF-A0A3D3HNL1-F1
#
_entry.id   AF-A0A3D3HNL1-F1
#
_cell.length_a   1.000
_cell.length_b   1.000
_cell.length_c   1.000
_cell.angle_alpha   90.00
_cell.angle_beta   90.00
_cell.angle_gamma   90.00
#
_symmetry.space_group_name_H-M   'P 1'
#
loop_
_entity.id
_entity.type
_entity.pdbx_description
1 polymer ?
#
loop_
_entity_poly.entity_id
_entity_poly.type
_entity_poly.pdbx_seq_one_letter_code
_entity_poly.pdbx_strand_id
1 'polypeptide(L)'
;MISGLLLLAGCAPKQSPLAVINASKSEGLVSVTYRETNIFGGLEKKQPVFTGGIQKATTICQRWNYGHAVELDEDNFEFLCRESDLFAGCMDMQFTKVYQCVSEK
;
A
#
# COMPACT_ATOMS: atom_id res chain seq x y z
N MET A 1 -37.10 -23.56 25.54
CA MET A 1 -35.66 -23.36 25.31
C MET A 1 -35.49 -22.93 23.86
N ILE A 2 -35.42 -21.62 23.62
CA ILE A 2 -35.24 -21.06 22.26
C ILE A 2 -33.74 -20.93 22.08
N SER A 3 -33.17 -21.89 21.35
CA SER A 3 -31.73 -21.91 21.03
C SER A 3 -31.48 -20.80 20.02
N GLY A 4 -30.89 -19.69 20.50
CA GLY A 4 -30.51 -18.56 19.67
C GLY A 4 -29.35 -18.92 18.74
N LEU A 5 -29.62 -18.91 17.44
CA LEU A 5 -28.58 -18.92 16.41
C LEU A 5 -27.90 -17.54 16.43
N LEU A 6 -26.78 -17.41 17.14
CA LEU A 6 -25.86 -16.30 16.94
C LEU A 6 -25.23 -16.45 15.55
N LEU A 7 -25.76 -15.70 14.58
CA LEU A 7 -25.06 -15.41 13.34
C LEU A 7 -23.81 -14.61 13.69
N LEU A 8 -22.67 -15.30 13.77
CA LEU A 8 -21.35 -14.69 13.66
C LEU A 8 -21.26 -14.07 12.26
N ALA A 9 -21.75 -12.84 12.13
CA ALA A 9 -21.36 -11.93 11.07
C ALA A 9 -19.87 -11.66 11.27
N GLY A 10 -19.04 -12.61 10.82
CA GLY A 10 -17.61 -12.39 10.68
C GLY A 10 -17.44 -11.20 9.76
N CYS A 11 -17.04 -10.07 10.33
CA CYS A 11 -16.49 -8.99 9.53
C CYS A 11 -15.33 -9.61 8.76
N ALA A 12 -15.55 -9.90 7.48
CA ALA A 12 -14.47 -10.35 6.61
C ALA A 12 -13.34 -9.34 6.82
N PRO A 13 -12.12 -9.78 7.21
CA PRO A 13 -11.03 -8.87 7.43
C PRO A 13 -10.89 -8.07 6.14
N LYS A 14 -11.13 -6.76 6.23
CA LYS A 14 -11.00 -5.81 5.13
C LYS A 14 -9.65 -6.13 4.50
N GLN A 15 -9.66 -6.73 3.31
CA GLN A 15 -8.44 -7.26 2.71
C GLN A 15 -7.44 -6.12 2.70
N SER A 16 -6.39 -6.25 3.50
CA SER A 16 -5.36 -5.22 3.58
C SER A 16 -4.86 -5.00 2.15
N PRO A 17 -4.79 -3.73 1.69
CA PRO A 17 -4.41 -3.44 0.31
C PRO A 17 -3.12 -4.19 -0.02
N LEU A 18 -3.13 -4.89 -1.16
CA LEU A 18 -2.00 -5.70 -1.61
C LEU A 18 -0.80 -4.77 -1.76
N ALA A 19 0.15 -4.87 -0.83
CA ALA A 19 1.38 -4.10 -0.84
C ALA A 19 2.40 -4.82 -1.73
N VAL A 20 2.58 -4.37 -2.97
CA VAL A 20 3.65 -4.83 -3.85
C VAL A 20 4.94 -4.10 -3.47
N ILE A 21 6.00 -4.85 -3.21
CA ILE A 21 7.31 -4.30 -2.85
C ILE A 21 8.27 -4.56 -4.01
N ASN A 22 8.82 -3.49 -4.58
CA ASN A 22 9.92 -3.54 -5.54
C ASN A 22 11.16 -2.96 -4.88
N ALA A 23 12.32 -3.61 -5.04
CA ALA A 23 13.53 -3.20 -4.34
C ALA A 23 14.76 -3.41 -5.23
N SER A 24 15.61 -2.39 -5.31
CA SER A 24 16.83 -2.37 -6.12
C SER A 24 18.04 -2.14 -5.22
N LYS A 25 18.84 -3.19 -4.99
CA LYS A 25 20.03 -3.09 -4.12
C LYS A 25 21.12 -2.20 -4.73
N SER A 26 21.29 -2.26 -6.06
CA SER A 26 22.28 -1.46 -6.79
C SER A 26 21.99 0.03 -6.74
N GLU A 27 20.71 0.41 -6.71
CA GLU A 27 20.27 1.82 -6.60
C GLU A 27 20.02 2.23 -5.16
N GLY A 28 19.93 1.26 -4.23
CA GLY A 28 19.61 1.51 -2.83
C GLY A 28 18.17 1.96 -2.62
N LEU A 29 17.24 1.53 -3.48
CA LEU A 29 15.85 1.98 -3.45
C LEU A 29 14.89 0.85 -3.09
N VAL A 30 13.83 1.18 -2.33
CA VAL A 30 12.70 0.31 -2.04
C VAL A 30 11.41 1.07 -2.33
N SER A 31 10.63 0.58 -3.27
CA SER A 31 9.29 1.09 -3.59
C SER A 31 8.22 0.21 -2.97
N VAL A 32 7.28 0.80 -2.25
CA VAL A 32 6.13 0.11 -1.67
C VAL A 32 4.86 0.65 -2.32
N THR A 33 4.19 -0.21 -3.07
CA THR A 33 3.00 0.10 -3.85
C THR A 33 1.78 -0.53 -3.21
N TYR A 34 0.75 0.26 -2.95
CA TYR A 34 -0.53 -0.19 -2.43
C TYR A 34 -1.60 0.01 -3.49
N ARG A 35 -2.38 -1.05 -3.73
CA ARG A 35 -3.54 -1.01 -4.61
C ARG A 35 -4.82 -1.11 -3.79
N GLU A 36 -5.72 -0.18 -4.00
CA GLU A 36 -7.08 -0.22 -3.45
C GLU A 36 -8.06 -0.37 -4.63
N THR A 37 -9.06 -1.23 -4.45
CA THR A 37 -10.04 -1.58 -5.48
C THR A 37 -11.44 -1.39 -4.94
N ASN A 38 -12.42 -1.10 -5.80
CA ASN A 38 -13.82 -0.84 -5.43
C ASN A 38 -14.00 0.40 -4.54
N ILE A 39 -13.33 1.49 -4.89
CA ILE A 39 -13.41 2.75 -4.13
C ILE A 39 -14.72 3.46 -4.48
N PHE A 40 -15.81 3.03 -3.85
CA PHE A 40 -17.12 3.67 -3.94
C PHE A 40 -17.17 4.88 -3.00
N GLY A 41 -16.77 6.04 -3.50
CA GLY A 41 -16.71 7.28 -2.73
C GLY A 41 -15.76 8.24 -3.43
N GLY A 42 -16.32 9.08 -4.31
CA GLY A 42 -15.57 9.78 -5.34
C GLY A 42 -14.40 10.61 -4.84
N LEU A 43 -13.37 10.70 -5.69
CA LEU A 43 -12.38 11.77 -5.95
C LEU A 43 -11.70 12.52 -4.79
N GLU A 44 -12.14 12.39 -3.55
CA GLU A 44 -11.40 12.84 -2.40
C GLU A 44 -10.23 11.88 -2.24
N LYS A 45 -9.04 12.38 -2.60
CA LYS A 45 -7.74 11.77 -2.34
C LYS A 45 -7.62 11.47 -0.85
N LYS A 46 -8.27 10.42 -0.34
CA LYS A 46 -7.84 9.81 0.91
C LYS A 46 -6.50 9.18 0.59
N GLN A 47 -5.44 9.94 0.88
CA GLN A 47 -4.11 9.37 0.91
C GLN A 47 -4.19 8.15 1.83
N PRO A 48 -3.93 6.95 1.31
CA PRO A 48 -3.99 5.76 2.13
C PRO A 48 -2.99 5.97 3.26
N VAL A 49 -3.42 5.77 4.51
CA VAL A 49 -2.52 5.94 5.65
C VAL A 49 -1.46 4.85 5.55
N PHE A 50 -0.22 5.23 5.22
CA PHE A 50 0.94 4.35 5.11
C PHE A 50 1.37 3.85 6.49
N THR A 51 0.64 2.87 7.05
CA THR A 51 1.11 2.20 8.25
C THR A 51 2.13 1.11 7.88
N GLY A 52 3.40 1.37 8.20
CA GLY A 52 4.47 0.37 8.16
C GLY A 52 5.29 0.27 6.86
N GLY A 53 5.07 1.14 5.86
CA GLY A 53 5.88 1.17 4.62
C GLY A 53 7.37 1.39 4.91
N ILE A 54 7.68 2.40 5.73
CA ILE A 54 9.04 2.73 6.18
C ILE A 54 9.70 1.58 6.95
N GLN A 55 8.93 0.83 7.75
CA GLN A 55 9.46 -0.28 8.55
C GLN A 55 9.82 -1.48 7.67
N LYS A 56 8.99 -1.76 6.65
CA LYS A 56 9.30 -2.77 5.63
C LYS A 56 10.53 -2.39 4.81
N ALA A 57 10.61 -1.14 4.34
CA ALA A 57 11.75 -0.64 3.61
C ALA A 57 13.04 -0.71 4.44
N THR A 58 12.98 -0.28 5.71
CA THR A 58 14.10 -0.36 6.65
C THR A 58 14.58 -1.79 6.84
N THR A 59 13.66 -2.75 7.01
CA THR A 59 14.02 -4.18 7.13
C THR A 59 14.77 -4.70 5.89
N ILE A 60 14.37 -4.25 4.70
CA ILE A 60 15.04 -4.63 3.44
C ILE A 60 16.43 -3.99 3.36
N CYS A 61 16.54 -2.69 3.64
CA CYS A 61 17.81 -1.97 3.65
C CYS A 61 18.81 -2.59 4.64
N GLN A 62 18.36 -2.98 5.83
CA GLN A 62 19.21 -3.66 6.83
C GLN A 62 19.74 -5.01 6.35
N ARG A 63 18.94 -5.79 5.60
CA ARG A 63 19.42 -7.04 4.97
C ARG A 63 20.51 -6.81 3.92
N TRP A 64 20.65 -5.58 3.44
CA TRP A 64 21.67 -5.16 2.49
C TRP A 64 22.85 -4.44 3.16
N ASN A 65 22.92 -4.43 4.49
CA ASN A 65 23.92 -3.74 5.31
C ASN A 65 23.86 -2.20 5.27
N TYR A 66 22.68 -1.63 4.97
CA TYR A 66 22.41 -0.22 5.24
C TYR A 66 21.85 -0.06 6.67
N GLY A 67 21.91 1.15 7.24
CA GLY A 67 21.41 1.40 8.60
C GLY A 67 19.88 1.45 8.65
N HIS A 68 19.27 2.23 7.76
CA HIS A 68 17.83 2.40 7.70
C HIS A 68 17.37 2.86 6.30
N ALA A 69 16.04 2.97 6.12
CA ALA A 69 15.44 3.59 4.96
C ALA A 69 14.91 4.99 5.33
N VAL A 70 14.99 5.94 4.40
CA VAL A 70 14.33 7.26 4.50
C VAL A 70 13.31 7.38 3.38
N GLU A 71 12.19 8.05 3.63
CA GLU A 71 11.19 8.33 2.60
C GLU A 71 11.71 9.40 1.65
N LEU A 72 11.60 9.16 0.35
CA LEU A 72 11.82 10.18 -0.67
C LEU A 72 10.53 10.95 -0.89
N ASP A 73 10.64 12.25 -1.18
CA ASP A 73 9.49 13.12 -1.49
C ASP A 73 8.97 12.87 -2.92
N GLU A 74 8.67 11.60 -3.21
CA GLU A 74 8.14 11.11 -4.47
C GLU A 74 6.92 10.23 -4.20
N ASP A 75 5.76 10.86 -4.28
CA ASP A 75 4.47 10.21 -4.14
C ASP A 75 3.89 9.96 -5.52
N ASN A 76 3.93 8.70 -5.95
CA ASN A 76 3.31 8.31 -7.20
C ASN A 76 1.89 7.82 -6.92
N PHE A 77 0.91 8.55 -7.46
CA PHE A 77 -0.50 8.23 -7.33
C PHE A 77 -1.13 8.08 -8.72
N GLU A 78 -1.78 6.95 -8.94
CA GLU A 78 -2.37 6.61 -10.24
C GLU A 78 -3.78 6.03 -10.06
N PHE A 79 -4.69 6.41 -10.95
CA PHE A 79 -6.00 5.75 -11.08
C PHE A 79 -5.90 4.65 -12.13
N LEU A 80 -6.20 3.42 -11.75
CA LEU A 80 -6.14 2.26 -12.66
C LEU A 80 -7.54 2.02 -13.24
N CYS A 81 -7.92 2.83 -14.22
CA CYS A 81 -9.22 2.71 -14.86
C CYS A 81 -9.28 1.47 -15.75
N ARG A 82 -10.22 0.55 -15.52
CA ARG A 82 -10.53 -0.52 -16.48
C ARG A 82 -11.59 -0.03 -17.47
N GLU A 83 -11.59 -0.56 -18.69
CA GLU A 83 -12.60 -0.20 -19.70
C GLU A 83 -14.05 -0.41 -19.21
N SER A 84 -14.28 -1.42 -18.36
CA SER A 84 -15.58 -1.69 -17.73
C SER A 84 -16.03 -0.60 -16.75
N ASP A 85 -15.10 0.21 -16.25
CA ASP A 85 -15.33 1.15 -15.15
C ASP A 85 -15.55 2.58 -15.65
N LEU A 86 -15.46 2.82 -16.98
CA LEU A 86 -15.63 4.14 -17.59
C LEU A 86 -17.01 4.79 -17.29
N PHE A 87 -18.03 3.97 -17.05
CA PHE A 87 -19.38 4.43 -16.71
C PHE A 87 -19.60 4.68 -15.21
N ALA A 88 -18.73 4.14 -14.34
CA ALA A 88 -18.84 4.24 -12.87
C ALA A 88 -17.75 5.13 -12.25
N GLY A 89 -16.75 5.55 -13.03
CA GLY A 89 -15.53 6.19 -12.55
C GLY A 89 -14.45 5.17 -12.23
N CYS A 90 -13.17 5.57 -12.25
CA CYS A 90 -12.06 4.66 -11.99
C CYS A 90 -12.13 4.16 -10.54
N MET A 91 -12.42 2.87 -10.36
CA MET A 91 -12.66 2.26 -9.04
C MET A 91 -11.40 1.65 -8.42
N ASP A 92 -10.30 1.58 -9.17
CA ASP A 92 -9.00 1.15 -8.67
C ASP A 92 -8.06 2.36 -8.57
N MET A 93 -7.34 2.46 -7.45
CA MET A 93 -6.24 3.41 -7.29
C MET A 93 -4.98 2.69 -6.83
N GLN A 94 -3.84 3.24 -7.23
CA GLN A 94 -2.52 2.81 -6.84
C GLN A 94 -1.78 3.99 -6.22
N PHE A 95 -1.12 3.72 -5.10
CA PHE A 95 -0.19 4.65 -4.48
C PHE A 95 1.16 3.97 -4.28
N THR A 96 2.24 4.58 -4.71
CA THR A 96 3.61 4.11 -4.50
C THR A 96 4.41 5.15 -3.71
N LYS A 97 4.99 4.73 -2.57
CA LYS A 97 6.06 5.46 -1.86
C LYS A 97 7.42 4.87 -2.22
N VAL A 98 8.41 5.73 -2.40
CA VAL A 98 9.80 5.32 -2.62
C VAL A 98 10.63 5.64 -1.38
N TYR A 99 11.50 4.72 -0.99
CA TYR A 99 12.41 4.83 0.14
C TYR A 99 13.85 4.63 -0.31
N GLN A 100 14.76 5.45 0.19
CA GLN A 100 16.20 5.34 -0.03
C GLN A 100 16.88 4.66 1.16
N CYS A 101 17.66 3.62 0.89
CA CYS A 101 18.54 3.01 1.88
C CYS A 101 19.74 3.93 2.15
N VAL A 102 20.02 4.18 3.43
CA VAL A 102 21.08 5.07 3.89
C VAL A 102 22.01 4.29 4.82
N SER A 103 23.32 4.41 4.60
CA SER A 103 24.32 3.88 5.54
C SER A 103 24.46 4.86 6.70
N GLU A 104 24.46 4.35 7.93
CA GLU A 104 25.02 5.12 9.04
C GLU A 104 26.52 5.26 8.75
N LYS A 105 27.01 6.49 8.71
CA LYS A 105 28.45 6.78 8.63
C LYS A 105 29.06 6.70 10.02
#